data_AF-A0AAD3ZI91-F1
#
_entry.id   AF-A0AAD3ZI91-F1
#
_cell.length_a   1.000
_cell.length_b   1.000
_cell.length_c   1.000
_cell.angle_alpha   90.00
_cell.angle_beta   90.00
_cell.angle_gamma   90.00
#
_symmetry.space_group_name_H-M   'P 1'
#
loop_
_entity.id
_entity.type
_entity.pdbx_description
1 polymer ?
#
loop_
_entity_poly.entity_id
_entity_poly.type
_entity_poly.pdbx_seq_one_letter_code
_entity_poly.pdbx_strand_id
1 'polypeptide(L)'
;MEEKNEVTARETVGQHVHDYFGRTSVDRGHFHTFTGSTNIQTVVTGGHAHEYANVTRVAENHVHRMNGISSVQVPVMLGHVHRLQGTTTVDDNHSHTYDLYTGLPRAPRNVRRGRFFGPFSAKAEGAEPREEPRPRRRLRVRKTEADEKP
;
A
#
# COMPACT_ATOMS: atom_id res chain seq x y z
N MET A 1 31.51 -16.72 37.63
CA MET A 1 30.44 -15.71 37.74
C MET A 1 29.99 -15.43 36.31
N GLU A 2 28.99 -16.16 35.83
CA GLU A 2 28.40 -15.92 34.51
C GLU A 2 27.38 -14.79 34.65
N GLU A 3 27.76 -13.63 34.15
CA GLU A 3 26.90 -12.47 34.00
C GLU A 3 25.90 -12.79 32.90
N LYS A 4 24.66 -13.07 33.30
CA LYS A 4 23.57 -13.34 32.38
C LYS A 4 23.25 -12.05 31.65
N ASN A 5 23.64 -12.01 30.37
CA ASN A 5 23.24 -11.02 29.39
C ASN A 5 21.75 -10.73 29.48
N GLU A 6 21.40 -9.66 30.20
CA GLU A 6 20.09 -9.03 30.20
C GLU A 6 19.95 -8.21 28.90
N VAL A 7 20.03 -8.91 27.76
CA VAL A 7 19.77 -8.32 26.45
C VAL A 7 18.26 -8.16 26.37
N THR A 8 17.83 -6.98 26.81
CA THR A 8 16.62 -6.28 26.40
C THR A 8 15.58 -7.18 25.74
N ALA A 9 14.55 -7.56 26.48
CA ALA A 9 13.28 -8.04 25.94
C ALA A 9 12.59 -6.87 25.20
N ARG A 10 13.23 -6.39 24.13
CA ARG A 10 12.64 -5.56 23.10
C ARG A 10 11.89 -6.56 22.24
N GLU A 11 10.56 -6.53 22.35
CA GLU A 11 9.68 -7.22 21.43
C GLU A 11 10.27 -7.07 20.03
N THR A 12 10.73 -8.18 19.46
CA THR A 12 10.95 -8.30 18.03
C THR A 12 9.55 -8.29 17.41
N VAL A 13 8.90 -7.13 17.46
CA VAL A 13 7.65 -6.87 16.77
C VAL A 13 7.97 -7.13 15.31
N GLY A 14 7.48 -8.25 14.79
CA GLY A 14 7.73 -8.63 13.41
C GLY A 14 7.43 -7.45 12.49
N GLN A 15 8.28 -7.24 11.48
CA GLN A 15 8.10 -6.15 10.53
C GLN A 15 6.66 -6.16 9.99
N HIS A 16 5.93 -5.09 10.25
CA HIS A 16 4.57 -4.92 9.79
C HIS A 16 4.36 -3.50 9.28
N VAL A 17 3.21 -3.30 8.66
CA VAL A 17 2.72 -2.00 8.21
C VAL A 17 1.26 -1.86 8.62
N HIS A 18 0.74 -0.64 8.56
CA HIS A 18 -0.66 -0.37 8.80
C HIS A 18 -1.29 0.27 7.56
N ASP A 19 -2.48 -0.22 7.20
CA ASP A 19 -3.32 0.48 6.23
C ASP A 19 -4.07 1.62 6.93
N TYR A 20 -4.34 2.70 6.20
CA TYR A 20 -5.10 3.84 6.70
C TYR A 20 -5.96 4.45 5.60
N PHE A 21 -7.08 5.03 6.00
CA PHE A 21 -7.98 5.77 5.14
C PHE A 21 -8.61 6.91 5.94
N GLY A 22 -8.91 8.01 5.27
CA GLY A 22 -9.45 9.16 5.96
C GLY A 22 -9.91 10.25 5.01
N ARG A 23 -10.27 11.37 5.63
CA ARG A 23 -10.57 12.63 4.94
C ARG A 23 -9.82 13.77 5.60
N THR A 24 -9.57 14.81 4.84
CA THR A 24 -9.02 16.05 5.36
C THR A 24 -10.12 16.91 6.02
N SER A 25 -9.72 18.01 6.66
CA SER A 25 -10.62 19.09 7.06
C SER A 25 -11.38 19.66 5.86
N VAL A 26 -12.44 20.43 6.14
CA VAL A 26 -13.08 21.25 5.11
C VAL A 26 -12.37 22.60 5.09
N ASP A 27 -11.80 22.95 3.96
CA ASP A 27 -11.24 24.27 3.67
C ASP A 27 -11.80 24.76 2.34
N ARG A 28 -12.15 26.05 2.26
CA ARG A 28 -12.78 26.67 1.08
C ARG A 28 -14.04 25.99 0.52
N GLY A 29 -14.67 25.11 1.28
CA GLY A 29 -15.94 24.47 0.91
C GLY A 29 -15.80 23.01 0.46
N HIS A 30 -14.59 22.47 0.34
CA HIS A 30 -14.36 21.07 0.00
C HIS A 30 -13.37 20.38 0.95
N PHE A 31 -13.26 19.07 0.79
CA PHE A 31 -12.33 18.20 1.49
C PHE A 31 -11.81 17.14 0.52
N HIS A 32 -10.69 16.50 0.85
CA HIS A 32 -10.19 15.36 0.10
C HIS A 32 -10.29 14.07 0.89
N THR A 33 -10.43 12.95 0.19
CA THR A 33 -10.28 11.61 0.78
C THR A 33 -8.94 11.00 0.40
N PHE A 34 -8.44 10.07 1.19
CA PHE A 34 -7.19 9.37 0.90
C PHE A 34 -7.19 7.96 1.48
N THR A 35 -6.36 7.09 0.90
CA THR A 35 -6.12 5.71 1.36
C THR A 35 -4.65 5.39 1.14
N GLY A 36 -4.02 4.69 2.08
CA GLY A 36 -2.60 4.37 1.99
C GLY A 36 -2.17 3.28 2.94
N SER A 37 -0.86 2.99 2.91
CA SER A 37 -0.17 2.11 3.84
C SER A 37 1.01 2.86 4.40
N THR A 38 1.34 2.61 5.66
CA THR A 38 2.59 3.10 6.24
C THR A 38 3.78 2.32 5.68
N ASN A 39 4.98 2.87 5.86
CA ASN A 39 6.24 2.19 5.64
C ASN A 39 6.53 1.19 6.77
N ILE A 40 7.61 0.42 6.61
CA ILE A 40 8.12 -0.44 7.68
C ILE A 40 8.45 0.40 8.92
N GLN A 41 8.19 -0.18 10.09
CA GLN A 41 8.41 0.46 11.38
C GLN A 41 9.87 0.86 11.63
N THR A 42 10.06 1.96 12.35
CA THR A 42 11.34 2.38 12.94
C THR A 42 11.20 2.33 14.46
N VAL A 43 12.18 1.74 15.15
CA VAL A 43 12.19 1.65 16.61
C VAL A 43 12.45 3.03 17.20
N VAL A 44 11.63 3.43 18.17
CA VAL A 44 11.72 4.71 18.88
C VAL A 44 11.59 4.48 20.39
N THR A 45 11.90 5.49 21.20
CA THR A 45 11.71 5.40 22.65
C THR A 45 10.23 5.14 22.97
N GLY A 46 9.95 4.07 23.73
CA GLY A 46 8.59 3.66 24.08
C GLY A 46 7.89 2.77 23.07
N GLY A 47 8.54 2.40 21.95
CA GLY A 47 7.94 1.49 20.97
C GLY A 47 8.51 1.58 19.56
N HIS A 48 7.63 1.75 18.57
CA HIS A 48 7.94 1.99 17.17
C HIS A 48 6.96 2.99 16.56
N ALA A 49 7.38 3.62 15.48
CA ALA A 49 6.57 4.52 14.68
C ALA A 49 6.74 4.15 13.21
N HIS A 50 5.84 4.65 12.37
CA HIS A 50 5.93 4.46 10.93
C HIS A 50 5.97 5.79 10.20
N GLU A 51 6.86 5.86 9.21
CA GLU A 51 6.78 6.87 8.19
C GLU A 51 5.59 6.59 7.26
N TYR A 52 5.03 7.65 6.71
CA TYR A 52 4.00 7.56 5.68
C TYR A 52 4.14 8.71 4.69
N ALA A 53 3.76 8.44 3.44
CA ALA A 53 3.61 9.43 2.39
C ALA A 53 2.40 9.05 1.54
N ASN A 54 1.61 10.05 1.13
CA ASN A 54 0.41 9.83 0.33
C ASN A 54 0.06 11.07 -0.51
N VAL A 55 -0.86 10.87 -1.43
CA VAL A 55 -1.50 11.93 -2.22
C VAL A 55 -3.01 11.75 -2.05
N THR A 56 -3.71 12.85 -1.82
CA THR A 56 -5.15 12.81 -1.71
C THR A 56 -5.80 12.46 -3.05
N ARG A 57 -7.05 12.00 -3.00
CA ARG A 57 -7.87 11.88 -4.21
C ARG A 57 -8.18 13.28 -4.75
N VAL A 58 -8.39 13.33 -6.06
CA VAL A 58 -8.83 14.55 -6.75
C VAL A 58 -10.16 15.00 -6.17
N ALA A 59 -10.21 16.26 -5.73
CA ALA A 59 -11.43 17.00 -5.42
C ALA A 59 -11.24 18.41 -5.95
N GLU A 60 -12.29 18.99 -6.54
CA GLU A 60 -12.23 20.32 -7.16
C GLU A 60 -11.00 20.52 -8.08
N ASN A 61 -10.73 19.53 -8.93
CA ASN A 61 -9.65 19.54 -9.92
C ASN A 61 -8.22 19.63 -9.38
N HIS A 62 -7.98 19.44 -8.08
CA HIS A 62 -6.63 19.37 -7.52
C HIS A 62 -6.48 18.24 -6.48
N VAL A 63 -5.23 18.03 -6.06
CA VAL A 63 -4.81 17.07 -5.03
C VAL A 63 -3.88 17.76 -4.07
N HIS A 64 -3.65 17.16 -2.91
CA HIS A 64 -2.57 17.55 -2.02
C HIS A 64 -1.69 16.36 -1.66
N ARG A 65 -0.44 16.65 -1.30
CA ARG A 65 0.51 15.67 -0.77
C ARG A 65 0.49 15.70 0.76
N MET A 66 0.78 14.56 1.35
CA MET A 66 0.93 14.39 2.79
C MET A 66 2.08 13.44 3.10
N ASN A 67 2.83 13.75 4.14
CA ASN A 67 3.88 12.90 4.66
C ASN A 67 4.12 13.18 6.15
N GLY A 68 4.65 12.21 6.87
CA GLY A 68 4.97 12.37 8.27
C GLY A 68 5.44 11.08 8.94
N ILE A 69 5.60 11.16 10.26
CA ILE A 69 5.86 10.03 11.14
C ILE A 69 4.64 9.88 12.05
N SER A 70 4.18 8.65 12.24
CA SER A 70 3.06 8.35 13.11
C SER A 70 3.40 8.56 14.59
N SER A 71 2.40 8.59 15.46
CA SER A 71 2.65 8.44 16.90
C SER A 71 3.33 7.09 17.22
N VAL A 72 3.82 6.97 18.46
CA VAL A 72 4.10 5.66 19.08
C VAL A 72 2.82 4.83 19.09
N GLN A 73 2.95 3.50 19.11
CA GLN A 73 1.82 2.59 19.14
C GLN A 73 0.88 2.84 20.32
N VAL A 74 -0.42 2.78 20.04
CA VAL A 74 -1.50 2.80 21.03
C VAL A 74 -2.07 1.39 21.11
N PRO A 75 -1.92 0.69 22.25
CA PRO A 75 -2.45 -0.66 22.42
C PRO A 75 -3.98 -0.69 22.28
N VAL A 76 -4.49 -1.70 21.58
CA VAL A 76 -5.92 -2.02 21.45
C VAL A 76 -6.12 -3.53 21.61
N MET A 77 -7.36 -4.00 21.79
CA MET A 77 -7.64 -5.40 22.13
C MET A 77 -7.02 -6.46 21.18
N LEU A 78 -6.84 -6.13 19.89
CA LEU A 78 -6.34 -7.06 18.86
C LEU A 78 -4.99 -6.63 18.25
N GLY A 79 -4.21 -5.81 18.95
CA GLY A 79 -2.90 -5.34 18.48
C GLY A 79 -2.63 -3.90 18.90
N HIS A 80 -2.21 -3.07 17.95
CA HIS A 80 -2.02 -1.65 18.18
C HIS A 80 -2.34 -0.83 16.94
N VAL A 81 -2.56 0.46 17.15
CA VAL A 81 -2.76 1.45 16.09
C VAL A 81 -1.84 2.63 16.29
N HIS A 82 -1.69 3.47 15.27
CA HIS A 82 -0.94 4.70 15.37
C HIS A 82 -1.81 5.89 14.95
N ARG A 83 -1.57 7.05 15.54
CA ARG A 83 -2.19 8.30 15.10
C ARG A 83 -1.37 8.92 13.98
N LEU A 84 -2.05 9.39 12.94
CA LEU A 84 -1.51 10.15 11.82
C LEU A 84 -2.13 11.54 11.87
N GLN A 85 -1.31 12.57 12.06
CA GLN A 85 -1.75 13.95 12.12
C GLN A 85 -0.81 14.84 11.31
N GLY A 86 -1.36 15.82 10.61
CA GLY A 86 -0.58 16.83 9.91
C GLY A 86 -1.40 17.79 9.08
N THR A 87 -0.70 18.54 8.25
CA THR A 87 -1.26 19.46 7.25
C THR A 87 -0.74 19.03 5.88
N THR A 88 -1.59 19.11 4.87
CA THR A 88 -1.20 18.81 3.50
C THR A 88 -0.34 19.92 2.90
N THR A 89 0.27 19.67 1.75
CA THR A 89 0.91 20.72 0.95
C THR A 89 -0.07 21.82 0.56
N VAL A 90 0.47 23.01 0.30
CA VAL A 90 -0.32 24.11 -0.27
C VAL A 90 -0.43 23.88 -1.77
N ASP A 91 -1.63 23.57 -2.24
CA ASP A 91 -1.97 23.39 -3.65
C ASP A 91 -3.25 24.21 -3.91
N ASP A 92 -3.37 24.79 -5.10
CA ASP A 92 -4.49 25.69 -5.43
C ASP A 92 -4.75 26.77 -4.33
N ASN A 93 -3.64 27.37 -3.87
CA ASN A 93 -3.61 28.44 -2.87
C ASN A 93 -4.25 28.07 -1.51
N HIS A 94 -4.41 26.80 -1.14
CA HIS A 94 -4.85 26.39 0.20
C HIS A 94 -4.29 25.02 0.61
N SER A 95 -4.56 24.61 1.85
CA SER A 95 -4.16 23.32 2.41
C SER A 95 -5.23 22.82 3.37
N HIS A 96 -5.13 21.55 3.74
CA HIS A 96 -6.06 20.93 4.68
C HIS A 96 -5.31 20.26 5.83
N THR A 97 -5.96 20.14 6.98
CA THR A 97 -5.46 19.34 8.11
C THR A 97 -6.05 17.94 8.08
N TYR A 98 -5.41 16.99 8.76
CA TYR A 98 -5.93 15.64 8.95
C TYR A 98 -5.50 15.07 10.31
N ASP A 99 -6.35 14.23 10.87
CA ASP A 99 -6.13 13.52 12.13
C ASP A 99 -6.93 12.22 12.14
N LEU A 100 -6.24 11.08 12.19
CA LEU A 100 -6.87 9.75 12.18
C LEU A 100 -6.00 8.70 12.86
N TYR A 101 -6.58 7.53 13.09
CA TYR A 101 -5.86 6.32 13.49
C TYR A 101 -5.72 5.34 12.34
N THR A 102 -4.61 4.61 12.32
CA THR A 102 -4.40 3.51 11.39
C THR A 102 -5.27 2.30 11.72
N GLY A 103 -5.38 1.36 10.78
CA GLY A 103 -5.94 0.04 11.04
C GLY A 103 -4.98 -0.86 11.83
N LEU A 104 -5.41 -2.11 12.06
CA LEU A 104 -4.59 -3.14 12.71
C LEU A 104 -3.33 -3.47 11.90
N PRO A 105 -2.25 -3.95 12.56
CA PRO A 105 -1.02 -4.31 11.89
C PRO A 105 -1.24 -5.46 10.89
N ARG A 106 -0.62 -5.36 9.72
CA ARG A 106 -0.58 -6.45 8.74
C ARG A 106 0.83 -6.70 8.23
N ALA A 107 1.06 -7.92 7.73
CA ALA A 107 2.31 -8.24 7.06
C ALA A 107 2.53 -7.33 5.84
N PRO A 108 3.79 -6.93 5.56
CA PRO A 108 4.11 -6.18 4.35
C PRO A 108 3.79 -7.01 3.11
N ARG A 109 3.26 -6.36 2.06
CA ARG A 109 3.01 -7.02 0.77
C ARG A 109 4.38 -7.27 0.13
N ASN A 110 4.64 -8.50 -0.30
CA ASN A 110 5.93 -9.02 -0.84
C ASN A 110 6.90 -9.67 0.15
N VAL A 111 6.42 -10.44 1.13
CA VAL A 111 7.16 -11.67 1.47
C VAL A 111 6.78 -12.68 0.41
N ARG A 112 7.64 -12.92 -0.59
CA ARG A 112 7.54 -14.15 -1.39
C ARG A 112 7.59 -15.30 -0.39
N ARG A 113 6.43 -15.83 0.03
CA ARG A 113 6.41 -17.14 0.69
C ARG A 113 7.07 -18.06 -0.32
N GLY A 114 8.27 -18.53 -0.01
CA GLY A 114 8.91 -19.59 -0.78
C GLY A 114 7.84 -20.65 -0.98
N ARG A 115 7.48 -20.91 -2.23
CA ARG A 115 6.56 -22.00 -2.56
C ARG A 115 7.22 -23.25 -1.97
N PHE A 116 6.63 -23.79 -0.91
CA PHE A 116 7.06 -25.04 -0.30
C PHE A 116 6.89 -26.10 -1.38
N PHE A 117 7.96 -26.42 -2.10
CA PHE A 117 8.03 -27.63 -2.91
C PHE A 117 8.37 -28.75 -1.93
N GLY A 118 7.33 -29.47 -1.48
CA GLY A 118 7.51 -30.79 -0.87
C GLY A 118 8.23 -31.75 -1.84
N PRO A 119 8.65 -32.94 -1.38
CA PRO A 119 9.55 -33.81 -2.13
C PRO A 119 8.76 -34.57 -3.20
N PHE A 120 8.49 -33.89 -4.32
CA PHE A 120 8.15 -34.55 -5.57
C PHE A 120 9.21 -34.16 -6.60
N SER A 121 10.32 -34.90 -6.55
CA SER A 121 11.27 -34.97 -7.66
C SER A 121 10.59 -35.73 -8.80
N ALA A 122 9.88 -35.00 -9.66
CA ALA A 122 9.45 -35.54 -10.94
C ALA A 122 10.63 -35.39 -11.91
N LYS A 123 11.28 -36.52 -12.21
CA LYS A 123 12.21 -36.68 -13.33
C LYS A 123 11.51 -36.20 -14.61
N ALA A 124 12.09 -35.20 -15.27
CA ALA A 124 11.70 -34.81 -16.62
C ALA A 124 12.66 -35.47 -17.61
N GLU A 125 12.19 -36.46 -18.35
CA GLU A 125 12.82 -36.99 -19.57
C GLU A 125 11.89 -36.67 -20.75
N GLY A 126 12.47 -36.14 -21.85
CA GLY A 126 11.80 -36.00 -23.15
C GLY A 126 11.48 -34.55 -23.56
N ALA A 127 12.45 -33.86 -24.15
CA ALA A 127 12.24 -32.61 -24.87
C ALA A 127 11.97 -32.90 -26.36
N GLU A 128 10.74 -32.67 -26.82
CA GLU A 128 10.36 -32.58 -28.24
C GLU A 128 10.45 -31.10 -28.70
N PRO A 129 10.82 -30.81 -29.97
CA PRO A 129 11.14 -29.45 -30.41
C PRO A 129 9.89 -28.58 -30.66
N ARG A 130 10.11 -27.28 -30.51
CA ARG A 130 9.12 -26.19 -30.54
C ARG A 130 8.37 -26.10 -31.88
N GLU A 131 7.03 -26.11 -31.84
CA GLU A 131 6.19 -25.63 -32.95
C GLU A 131 6.14 -24.09 -32.97
N GLU A 132 6.37 -23.50 -34.15
CA GLU A 132 6.24 -22.06 -34.40
C GLU A 132 4.78 -21.56 -34.30
N PRO A 133 4.55 -20.31 -33.84
CA PRO A 133 3.20 -19.77 -33.72
C PRO A 133 2.61 -19.41 -35.10
N ARG A 134 1.49 -20.05 -35.44
CA ARG A 134 0.71 -19.77 -36.66
C ARG A 134 0.22 -18.31 -36.70
N PRO A 135 0.23 -17.64 -37.87
CA PRO A 135 -0.18 -16.24 -37.98
C PRO A 135 -1.69 -16.06 -37.75
N ARG A 136 -2.03 -15.09 -36.89
CA ARG A 136 -3.42 -14.72 -36.58
C ARG A 136 -4.11 -14.13 -37.82
N ARG A 137 -5.22 -14.74 -38.25
CA ARG A 137 -6.12 -14.16 -39.27
C ARG A 137 -6.72 -12.85 -38.76
N ARG A 138 -6.48 -11.75 -39.49
CA ARG A 138 -7.15 -10.47 -39.27
C ARG A 138 -8.60 -10.57 -39.74
N LEU A 139 -9.55 -10.34 -38.84
CA LEU A 139 -10.96 -10.19 -39.18
C LEU A 139 -11.15 -8.80 -39.82
N ARG A 140 -11.62 -8.76 -41.07
CA ARG A 140 -11.91 -7.52 -41.80
C ARG A 140 -13.37 -7.16 -41.56
N VAL A 141 -13.63 -6.09 -40.80
CA VAL A 141 -14.98 -5.56 -40.63
C VAL A 141 -15.40 -4.89 -41.94
N ARG A 142 -16.51 -5.36 -42.54
CA ARG A 142 -17.12 -4.72 -43.70
C ARG A 142 -17.88 -3.48 -43.22
N LYS A 143 -17.55 -2.33 -43.80
CA LYS A 143 -18.32 -1.09 -43.70
C LYS A 143 -19.55 -1.26 -44.60
N THR A 144 -20.76 -1.17 -44.04
CA THR A 144 -21.99 -1.10 -44.85
C THR A 144 -22.19 0.36 -45.23
N GLU A 145 -21.93 0.66 -46.50
CA GLU A 145 -22.44 1.86 -47.18
C GLU A 145 -23.92 1.61 -47.45
N ALA A 146 -24.79 2.47 -46.91
CA ALA A 146 -26.17 2.57 -47.35
C ALA A 146 -26.22 3.74 -48.33
N ASP A 147 -26.32 3.37 -49.60
CA ASP A 147 -26.44 4.26 -50.75
C ASP A 147 -27.84 4.90 -50.81
N GLU A 148 -27.86 6.07 -51.41
CA GLU A 148 -28.96 7.00 -51.54
C GLU A 148 -29.96 6.61 -52.66
N LYS A 149 -31.23 6.99 -52.46
CA LYS A 149 -32.24 7.42 -53.48
C LYS A 149 -33.01 6.36 -54.30
N PRO A 150 -34.13 6.70 -55.00
CA PRO A 150 -34.55 7.99 -55.61
C PRO A 150 -35.55 8.87 -54.84
#